data_AF-A0AB33THR1-F1
#
_entry.id   AF-A0AB33THR1-F1
#
_cell.length_a   1.000
_cell.length_b   1.000
_cell.length_c   1.000
_cell.angle_alpha   90.00
_cell.angle_beta   90.00
_cell.angle_gamma   90.00
#
_symmetry.space_group_name_H-M   'P 1'
#
loop_
_entity.id
_entity.type
_entity.pdbx_description
1 polymer ?
#
loop_
_entity_poly.entity_id
_entity_poly.type
_entity_poly.pdbx_seq_one_letter_code
_entity_poly.pdbx_strand_id
1 'polypeptide(L)' 'MASAGTYDELPEREQAIIRAEWDRRIAHRRGELDLESEFAAAGESWSESDDAGNLIIRGANS' A
#
# COMPACT_ATOMS: atom_id res chain seq x y z
N MET A 1 -8.60 -6.82 -18.49
CA MET A 1 -8.46 -6.23 -19.84
C MET A 1 -7.75 -4.89 -19.70
N ALA A 2 -6.41 -4.88 -19.79
CA ALA A 2 -5.64 -3.65 -19.98
C ALA A 2 -5.45 -3.50 -21.49
N SER A 3 -6.00 -2.43 -22.06
CA SER A 3 -5.91 -2.16 -23.49
C SER A 3 -4.45 -1.86 -23.87
N ALA A 4 -4.04 -2.40 -25.01
CA ALA A 4 -2.70 -2.33 -25.58
C ALA A 4 -2.35 -0.92 -26.05
N GLY A 5 -1.83 -0.13 -25.12
CA GLY A 5 -1.04 1.09 -25.33
C GLY A 5 -0.23 1.28 -24.07
N THR A 6 1.09 1.41 -24.19
CA THR A 6 1.96 1.57 -23.02
C THR A 6 1.58 2.89 -22.36
N TYR A 7 1.45 2.93 -21.03
CA TYR A 7 1.09 4.16 -20.29
C TYR A 7 1.93 5.37 -20.74
N ASP A 8 3.21 5.13 -21.02
CA ASP A 8 4.18 6.13 -21.45
C ASP A 8 3.92 6.68 -22.86
N GLU A 9 3.13 5.99 -23.68
CA GLU A 9 2.75 6.41 -25.04
C GLU A 9 1.50 7.31 -25.04
N LEU A 10 0.83 7.45 -23.89
CA LEU A 10 -0.37 8.27 -23.77
C LEU A 10 -0.01 9.76 -23.71
N PRO A 11 -0.86 10.66 -24.25
CA PRO A 11 -0.73 12.10 -24.01
C PRO A 11 -0.71 12.44 -22.52
N GLU A 12 0.01 13.49 -22.13
CA GLU A 12 0.19 13.90 -20.72
C GLU A 12 -1.15 14.03 -19.95
N ARG A 13 -2.19 14.53 -20.61
CA ARG A 13 -3.53 14.65 -20.02
C ARG A 13 -4.13 13.30 -19.63
N GLU A 14 -3.96 12.28 -20.48
CA GLU A 14 -4.47 10.93 -20.22
C GLU A 14 -3.64 10.24 -19.14
N GLN A 15 -2.33 10.42 -19.16
CA GLN A 15 -1.43 9.98 -18.10
C GLN A 15 -1.80 10.57 -16.73
N ALA A 16 -2.15 11.86 -16.68
CA ALA A 16 -2.56 12.55 -15.47
C ALA A 16 -3.88 12.00 -14.89
N ILE A 17 -4.85 11.67 -15.75
CA ILE A 17 -6.11 11.04 -15.33
C ILE A 17 -5.86 9.66 -14.73
N ILE A 18 -4.99 8.86 -15.37
CA ILE A 18 -4.63 7.54 -14.85
C ILE A 18 -3.88 7.64 -13.51
N ARG A 19 -2.94 8.59 -13.35
CA ARG A 19 -2.26 8.84 -12.07
C ARG A 19 -3.25 9.18 -10.96
N ALA A 20 -4.18 10.09 -11.22
CA ALA A 20 -5.19 10.48 -10.24
C ALA A 20 -6.05 9.28 -9.79
N GLU A 21 -6.42 8.40 -10.73
CA GLU A 21 -7.19 7.20 -10.40
C GLU A 21 -6.35 6.16 -9.65
N TRP A 22 -5.07 6.01 -9.98
CA TRP A 22 -4.16 5.15 -9.23
C TRP A 22 -3.95 5.64 -7.80
N ASP A 23 -3.68 6.93 -7.62
CA ASP A 23 -3.51 7.54 -6.30
C ASP A 23 -4.75 7.32 -5.43
N ARG A 24 -5.93 7.55 -5.99
CA ARG A 24 -7.21 7.31 -5.31
C ARG A 24 -7.36 5.85 -4.90
N ARG A 25 -7.11 4.90 -5.81
CA ARG A 25 -7.28 3.47 -5.55
C ARG A 25 -6.26 2.94 -4.55
N ILE A 26 -5.01 3.39 -4.64
CA ILE A 26 -3.95 3.02 -3.70
C ILE A 26 -4.28 3.57 -2.31
N ALA A 27 -4.70 4.83 -2.20
CA ALA A 27 -5.10 5.41 -0.92
C ALA A 27 -6.28 4.65 -0.29
N HIS A 28 -7.30 4.32 -1.10
CA HIS A 28 -8.44 3.52 -0.63
C HIS A 28 -8.00 2.14 -0.13
N ARG A 29 -7.28 1.38 -0.96
CA ARG A 29 -6.82 0.04 -0.61
C ARG A 29 -5.91 0.05 0.62
N ARG A 30 -5.02 1.03 0.73
CA ARG A 30 -4.15 1.18 1.91
C ARG A 30 -4.95 1.50 3.17
N GLY A 31 -6.01 2.30 3.08
CA GLY A 31 -6.88 2.61 4.22
C GLY A 31 -7.77 1.44 4.66
N GLU A 32 -7.99 0.45 3.80
CA GLU A 32 -8.73 -0.77 4.12
C GLU A 32 -7.83 -1.86 4.76
N LEU A 33 -6.51 -1.70 4.75
CA LEU A 33 -5.59 -2.66 5.35
C LEU A 33 -5.47 -2.44 6.86
N ASP A 34 -5.66 -3.52 7.62
CA ASP A 34 -5.37 -3.59 9.05
C ASP A 34 -4.44 -4.79 9.32
N LEU A 35 -3.19 -4.62 8.91
CA LEU A 35 -2.17 -5.67 9.01
C LEU A 35 -1.83 -6.02 10.47
N GLU A 36 -1.96 -5.07 11.39
CA GLU A 36 -1.78 -5.32 12.83
C GLU A 36 -2.82 -6.33 13.32
N SER A 37 -4.11 -6.12 13.02
CA SER A 37 -5.14 -7.09 13.37
C SER A 37 -4.94 -8.44 12.68
N GLU A 38 -4.49 -8.45 11.42
CA GLU A 38 -4.19 -9.70 10.68
C GLU A 38 -3.05 -10.50 11.34
N PHE A 39 -1.92 -9.86 11.66
CA PHE A 39 -0.79 -10.53 12.31
C PHE A 39 -1.11 -10.94 13.76
N ALA A 40 -1.85 -10.11 14.50
CA ALA A 40 -2.30 -10.45 15.85
C ALA A 40 -3.25 -11.67 15.85
N ALA A 41 -4.17 -11.75 14.87
CA ALA A 41 -5.05 -12.91 14.71
C ALA A 41 -4.29 -14.18 14.31
N ALA A 42 -3.22 -14.05 13.53
CA ALA A 42 -2.33 -15.16 13.17
C ALA A 42 -1.39 -15.58 14.32
N GLY A 43 -1.27 -14.78 15.38
CA GLY A 43 -0.32 -15.00 16.46
C GLY A 43 1.13 -14.80 16.04
N GLU A 44 1.36 -14.08 14.95
CA GLU A 44 2.69 -13.82 14.41
C GLU A 44 3.27 -12.53 14.99
N SER A 45 4.60 -12.51 15.19
CA SER A 45 5.32 -11.27 15.45
C SER A 45 5.57 -10.53 14.14
N TRP A 46 5.41 -9.21 14.13
CA TRP A 46 5.76 -8.36 13.01
C TRP A 46 6.73 -7.25 13.43
N SER A 47 7.41 -6.66 12.46
CA SER A 47 8.31 -5.55 12.68
C SER A 47 7.93 -4.37 11.81
N GLU A 48 7.94 -3.18 12.38
CA GLU A 48 7.63 -1.92 11.70
C GLU A 48 8.72 -0.88 11.98
N SER A 49 8.73 0.22 11.24
CA SER A 49 9.55 1.38 11.57
C SER A 49 8.70 2.43 12.28
N ASP A 50 9.26 3.07 13.31
CA ASP A 50 8.65 4.24 13.92
C ASP A 50 8.76 5.49 13.02
N ASP A 51 8.17 6.60 13.45
CA ASP A 51 8.19 7.87 12.71
C ASP A 51 9.61 8.45 12.52
N ALA A 52 10.58 8.01 13.32
CA ALA A 52 12.00 8.38 13.19
C ALA A 52 12.81 7.36 12.36
N GLY A 53 12.17 6.29 11.88
CA GLY A 53 12.80 5.23 11.10
C GLY A 53 13.50 4.14 11.93
N ASN A 54 13.29 4.10 13.26
CA ASN A 54 13.82 3.03 14.10
C ASN A 54 12.97 1.77 14.00
N LEU A 55 13.62 0.60 14.03
CA LEU A 55 12.93 -0.69 14.03
C LEU A 55 12.19 -0.92 15.35
N ILE A 56 10.89 -1.21 15.27
CA ILE A 56 10.03 -1.70 16.34
C ILE A 56 9.63 -3.14 16.00
N ILE A 57 9.57 -4.02 17.00
CA ILE A 57 9.02 -5.37 16.89
C ILE A 57 7.77 -5.43 17.77
N ARG A 58 6.65 -5.91 17.21
CA ARG A 58 5.36 -6.09 17.87
C ARG A 58 4.86 -7.54 17.71
N GLY A 59 4.01 -7.99 18.62
CA GLY A 59 3.60 -9.40 18.70
C GLY A 59 4.55 -10.24 19.58
N ALA A 60 4.03 -11.36 20.05
CA ALA A 60 4.41 -11.94 21.35
C ALA A 60 5.88 -12.42 21.44
N ASN A 61 6.64 -11.77 22.32
CA ASN A 61 7.47 -12.48 23.28
C ASN A 61 6.67 -12.57 24.60
N SER A 62 6.23 -13.80 24.90
CA SER A 62 5.77 -14.42 26.16
C SER A 62 4.86 -13.64 27.12
#